data_AF-A0A218QEC4-F1
#
_entry.id   AF-A0A218QEC4-F1
#
_cell.length_a   1.000
_cell.length_b   1.000
_cell.length_c   1.000
_cell.angle_alpha   90.00
_cell.angle_beta   90.00
_cell.angle_gamma   90.00
#
_symmetry.space_group_name_H-M   'P 1'
#
loop_
_entity.id
_entity.type
_entity.pdbx_description
1 polymer ?
#
loop_
_entity_poly.entity_id
_entity_poly.type
_entity_poly.pdbx_seq_one_letter_code
_entity_poly.pdbx_strand_id
1 'polypeptide(L)'
;MRYVTSIERLAKAEGIQEGIQEGIEQGILQNARDSVIEVLETRFGLVPSSIVEVVNQIQESAVLKRLLKRAIAIPSVAEFEQLLSSITSQE
;
A
#
# COMPACT_ATOMS: atom_id res chain seq x y z
N MET A 1 -22.67 22.82 33.76
CA MET A 1 -21.62 21.90 33.30
C MET A 1 -22.31 20.79 32.51
N ARG A 2 -21.97 20.58 31.23
CA ARG A 2 -22.65 19.57 30.38
C ARG A 2 -22.09 18.20 30.76
N TYR A 3 -22.90 17.34 31.38
CA TYR A 3 -22.48 16.00 31.76
C TYR A 3 -22.39 15.14 30.50
N VAL A 4 -21.17 14.87 30.06
CA VAL A 4 -20.93 13.87 29.02
C VAL A 4 -21.31 12.53 29.63
N THR A 5 -22.36 11.92 29.10
CA THR A 5 -22.85 10.61 29.53
C THR A 5 -21.75 9.56 29.31
N SER A 6 -21.76 8.49 30.10
CA SER A 6 -20.77 7.42 29.97
C SER A 6 -20.72 6.85 28.54
N ILE A 7 -21.87 6.84 27.84
CA ILE A 7 -22.01 6.37 26.46
C ILE A 7 -21.29 7.32 25.48
N GLU A 8 -21.46 8.64 25.62
CA GLU A 8 -20.77 9.61 24.75
C GLU A 8 -19.23 9.53 24.89
N ARG A 9 -18.73 9.21 26.09
CA ARG A 9 -17.29 8.98 26.31
C ARG A 9 -16.81 7.68 25.66
N LEU A 10 -17.59 6.61 25.75
CA LEU A 10 -17.27 5.31 25.13
C LEU A 10 -17.30 5.42 23.60
N ALA A 11 -18.37 5.95 23.02
CA ALA A 11 -18.48 6.13 21.57
C ALA A 11 -17.36 7.00 21.00
N LYS A 12 -16.95 8.06 21.72
CA LYS A 12 -15.80 8.88 21.33
C LYS A 12 -14.48 8.10 21.40
N ALA A 13 -14.28 7.28 22.42
CA ALA A 13 -13.08 6.47 22.55
C ALA A 13 -13.00 5.39 21.45
N GLU A 14 -14.11 4.72 21.17
CA GLU A 14 -14.21 3.72 20.10
C GLU A 14 -13.95 4.34 18.72
N GLY A 15 -14.59 5.47 18.41
CA GLY A 15 -14.37 6.15 17.12
C GLY A 15 -12.93 6.66 16.94
N ILE A 16 -12.25 7.08 18.02
CA ILE A 16 -10.83 7.43 17.96
C ILE A 16 -9.98 6.17 17.70
N GLN A 17 -10.29 5.07 18.38
CA GLN A 17 -9.54 3.83 18.23
C GLN A 17 -9.68 3.25 16.81
N GLU A 18 -10.90 3.24 16.27
CA GLU A 18 -11.18 2.82 14.88
C GLU A 18 -10.43 3.71 13.88
N GLY A 19 -10.54 5.03 14.03
CA GLY A 19 -9.85 5.97 13.13
C GLY A 19 -8.31 5.86 13.17
N ILE A 20 -7.73 5.58 14.34
CA ILE A 20 -6.29 5.31 14.46
C ILE A 20 -5.92 4.01 13.75
N GLN A 21 -6.70 2.95 13.93
CA GLN A 21 -6.45 1.66 13.29
C GLN A 21 -6.51 1.77 11.76
N GLU A 22 -7.56 2.40 11.24
CA GLU A 22 -7.71 2.66 9.80
C GLU A 22 -6.55 3.51 9.26
N GLY A 23 -6.17 4.58 9.97
CA GLY A 23 -5.06 5.44 9.57
C GLY A 23 -3.72 4.72 9.50
N ILE A 24 -3.44 3.81 10.46
CA ILE A 24 -2.24 2.99 10.47
C ILE A 24 -2.24 2.03 9.28
N GLU A 25 -3.35 1.35 9.01
CA GLU A 25 -3.46 0.40 7.90
C GLU A 25 -3.27 1.09 6.55
N GLN A 26 -3.93 2.23 6.33
CA GLN A 26 -3.75 3.04 5.13
C GLN A 26 -2.31 3.55 4.98
N GLY A 27 -1.69 3.99 6.07
CA GLY A 27 -0.29 4.44 6.06
C GLY A 27 0.70 3.33 5.70
N ILE A 28 0.49 2.12 6.25
CA ILE A 28 1.31 0.94 5.91
C ILE A 28 1.16 0.58 4.42
N LEU A 29 -0.07 0.65 3.90
CA LEU A 29 -0.35 0.32 2.50
C LEU A 29 0.28 1.34 1.55
N GLN A 30 0.10 2.63 1.82
CA GLN A 30 0.67 3.70 1.02
C GLN A 30 2.20 3.64 1.03
N ASN A 31 2.81 3.51 2.21
CA ASN A 31 4.27 3.40 2.31
C ASN A 31 4.82 2.18 1.56
N ALA A 32 4.08 1.06 1.55
CA ALA A 32 4.49 -0.12 0.79
C ALA A 32 4.42 0.10 -0.73
N ARG A 33 3.43 0.85 -1.24
CA ARG A 33 3.34 1.26 -2.64
C ARG A 33 4.49 2.18 -3.02
N ASP A 34 4.71 3.23 -2.23
CA ASP A 34 5.77 4.20 -2.44
C ASP A 34 7.14 3.52 -2.45
N SER A 35 7.39 2.61 -1.51
CA SER A 35 8.64 1.84 -1.45
C SER A 35 8.89 1.01 -2.72
N VAL A 36 7.84 0.40 -3.30
CA VAL A 36 7.99 -0.37 -4.55
C VAL A 36 8.37 0.56 -5.70
N ILE A 37 7.68 1.70 -5.83
CA ILE A 37 7.92 2.68 -6.89
C ILE A 37 9.33 3.26 -6.74
N GLU A 38 9.73 3.69 -5.55
CA GLU A 38 11.05 4.27 -5.27
C GLU A 38 12.19 3.29 -5.61
N VAL A 39 12.04 2.00 -5.30
CA VAL A 39 13.03 0.98 -5.67
C VAL A 39 13.11 0.81 -7.19
N LEU A 40 11.97 0.78 -7.88
CA LEU A 40 11.95 0.69 -9.34
C LEU A 40 12.60 1.92 -9.96
N GLU A 41 12.31 3.11 -9.44
CA GLU A 41 12.91 4.36 -9.92
C GLU A 41 14.42 4.40 -9.67
N THR A 42 14.86 3.94 -8.51
CA THR A 42 16.28 3.88 -8.15
C THR A 42 17.05 2.92 -9.05
N ARG A 43 16.47 1.76 -9.39
CA ARG A 43 17.15 0.72 -10.17
C ARG A 43 17.08 0.94 -11.67
N PHE A 44 15.97 1.48 -12.15
CA PHE A 44 15.67 1.53 -13.58
C PHE A 44 15.46 2.93 -14.13
N GLY A 45 15.45 3.96 -13.28
CA GLY A 45 15.23 5.35 -13.67
C GLY A 45 13.75 5.68 -13.80
N LEU A 46 13.32 6.11 -14.98
CA LEU A 46 11.92 6.51 -15.19
C LEU A 46 11.02 5.27 -15.23
N VAL A 47 10.11 5.17 -14.25
CA VAL A 47 9.10 4.10 -14.20
C VAL A 47 7.87 4.52 -15.00
N PRO A 48 7.38 3.67 -15.93
CA PRO A 48 6.14 3.91 -16.65
C PRO A 48 4.93 4.15 -15.73
N SER A 49 4.08 5.12 -16.08
CA SER A 49 2.86 5.42 -15.32
C SER A 49 1.89 4.24 -15.22
N SER A 50 1.86 3.37 -16.23
CA SER A 50 1.09 2.12 -16.21
C SER A 50 1.43 1.23 -15.01
N ILE A 51 2.73 1.11 -14.68
CA ILE A 51 3.19 0.31 -13.54
C ILE A 51 2.77 0.96 -12.23
N VAL A 52 2.92 2.29 -12.13
CA VAL A 52 2.54 3.06 -10.94
C VAL A 52 1.04 2.93 -10.65
N GLU A 53 0.21 3.04 -11.68
CA GLU A 53 -1.24 2.88 -11.57
C GLU A 53 -1.62 1.49 -11.05
N VAL A 54 -1.04 0.42 -11.61
CA VAL A 54 -1.29 -0.95 -11.15
C VAL A 54 -0.86 -1.15 -9.70
N VAL A 55 0.34 -0.69 -9.32
CA VAL A 55 0.84 -0.80 -7.94
C VAL A 55 -0.08 -0.05 -6.96
N ASN A 56 -0.60 1.12 -7.34
CA ASN A 56 -1.52 1.90 -6.52
C ASN A 56 -2.90 1.26 -6.35
N GLN A 57 -3.31 0.37 -7.24
CA GLN A 57 -4.58 -0.37 -7.10
C GLN A 57 -4.46 -1.55 -6.13
N ILE A 58 -3.25 -2.01 -5.80
CA ILE A 58 -3.06 -3.16 -4.91
C ILE A 58 -3.39 -2.76 -3.47
N GLN A 59 -4.36 -3.45 -2.87
CA GLN A 59 -4.81 -3.23 -1.49
C GLN A 59 -4.18 -4.19 -0.48
N GLU A 60 -3.49 -5.23 -0.95
CA GLU A 60 -2.88 -6.23 -0.08
C GLU A 60 -1.40 -5.93 0.19
N SER A 61 -1.08 -5.54 1.43
CA SER A 61 0.29 -5.25 1.87
C SER A 61 1.26 -6.43 1.65
N ALA A 62 0.78 -7.67 1.76
CA ALA A 62 1.60 -8.86 1.53
C ALA A 62 2.02 -9.00 0.06
N VAL A 63 1.14 -8.65 -0.89
CA VAL A 63 1.47 -8.60 -2.33
C VAL A 63 2.53 -7.54 -2.58
N LEU A 64 2.34 -6.32 -2.05
CA LEU A 64 3.32 -5.23 -2.19
C LEU A 64 4.70 -5.58 -1.63
N LYS A 65 4.77 -6.24 -0.46
CA LYS A 65 6.04 -6.73 0.10
C LYS A 65 6.72 -7.77 -0.78
N ARG A 66 5.96 -8.66 -1.45
CA ARG A 66 6.53 -9.61 -2.42
C ARG A 66 7.02 -8.89 -3.67
N LEU A 67 6.24 -7.93 -4.18
CA LEU A 67 6.63 -7.08 -5.31
C LEU A 67 7.91 -6.33 -5.02
N LEU A 68 8.07 -5.74 -3.84
CA LEU A 68 9.28 -5.05 -3.43
C LEU A 68 10.51 -5.97 -3.48
N LYS A 69 10.42 -7.17 -2.92
CA LYS A 69 11.51 -8.16 -2.97
C LYS A 69 11.85 -8.54 -4.41
N ARG A 70 10.84 -8.71 -5.27
CA ARG A 70 11.02 -9.02 -6.69
C ARG A 70 11.64 -7.85 -7.44
N ALA A 71 11.20 -6.63 -7.19
CA ALA A 71 11.70 -5.40 -7.78
C ALA A 71 13.20 -5.20 -7.54
N ILE A 72 13.76 -5.74 -6.45
CA ILE A 72 15.21 -5.73 -6.17
C ILE A 72 15.94 -6.81 -6.98
N ALA A 73 15.33 -7.98 -7.17
CA ALA A 73 15.98 -9.16 -7.74
C ALA A 73 15.96 -9.22 -9.28
N ILE A 74 14.92 -8.67 -9.92
CA ILE A 74 14.75 -8.74 -11.38
C ILE A 74 15.77 -7.87 -12.14
N PRO A 75 16.17 -8.24 -13.36
CA PRO A 75 17.17 -7.49 -14.11
C PRO A 75 16.61 -6.31 -14.92
N SER A 76 15.29 -6.22 -15.16
CA SER A 76 14.69 -5.16 -16.01
C SER A 76 13.26 -4.78 -15.61
N VAL A 77 12.82 -3.58 -16.04
CA VAL A 77 11.42 -3.11 -15.87
C VAL A 77 10.43 -3.96 -16.65
N ALA A 78 10.80 -4.43 -17.85
CA ALA A 78 9.93 -5.26 -18.68
C ALA A 78 9.56 -6.57 -17.99
N GLU A 79 10.50 -7.19 -17.27
CA GLU A 79 10.21 -8.38 -16.45
C GLU A 79 9.31 -8.06 -15.25
N PHE A 80 9.43 -6.85 -14.68
CA PHE A 80 8.51 -6.40 -13.63
C PHE A 80 7.08 -6.30 -14.15
N GLU A 81 6.91 -5.72 -15.34
CA GLU A 81 5.60 -5.53 -15.98
C GLU A 81 4.93 -6.89 -16.29
N GLN A 82 5.70 -7.87 -16.77
CA GLN A 82 5.22 -9.25 -16.94
C GLN A 82 4.81 -9.90 -15.63
N LEU A 83 5.56 -9.64 -14.55
CA LEU A 83 5.22 -10.15 -13.23
C LEU A 83 3.93 -9.50 -12.70
N LEU A 84 3.73 -8.21 -12.91
CA LEU A 84 2.48 -7.53 -12.56
C LEU A 84 1.30 -8.11 -13.32
N SER A 85 1.40 -8.27 -14.65
CA SER A 85 0.32 -8.85 -15.44
C SER A 85 -0.03 -10.27 -15.01
N SER A 86 0.95 -11.07 -14.59
CA SER A 86 0.71 -12.42 -14.05
C SER A 86 -0.08 -12.41 -12.73
N ILE A 87 0.11 -11.39 -11.89
CA ILE A 87 -0.59 -11.25 -10.61
C ILE A 87 -2.01 -10.73 -10.84
N THR A 88 -2.17 -9.73 -11.71
CA THR A 88 -3.49 -9.17 -12.05
C THR A 88 -4.35 -10.14 -12.88
N SER A 89 -3.73 -11.08 -13.60
CA SER A 89 -4.46 -12.12 -14.36
C SER A 89 -4.84 -13.35 -13.51
N GLN A 90 -4.41 -13.42 -12.24
CA GLN A 90 -4.74 -14.52 -11.33
C GLN A 90 -5.91 -14.22 -10.38
N GLU A 91 -6.64 -13.12 -10.58
CA GLU A 91 -7.93 -12.85 -9.94
C GLU A 91 -9.13 -13.20 -10.83
#